data_AF-A0A1V6HR38-F1
#
_entry.id   AF-A0A1V6HR38-F1
#
_cell.length_a   1.000
_cell.length_b   1.000
_cell.length_c   1.000
_cell.angle_alpha   90.00
_cell.angle_beta   90.00
_cell.angle_gamma   90.00
#
_symmetry.space_group_name_H-M   'P 1'
#
loop_
_entity.id
_entity.type
_entity.pdbx_description
1 polymer ?
#
loop_
_entity_poly.entity_id
_entity_poly.type
_entity_poly.pdbx_seq_one_letter_code
_entity_poly.pdbx_strand_id
1 'polypeptide(L)'
;MDSKDVQTDAVELEPVEIEIDGVLDLHQFSPRDTKDVVSVYLDECLALGIDTVRIIHGKGVGVQRRIVHSVLKRHPAVIDFKDADSWAGGWGATVVSLDLSQRGVNPV
;
A
#
# COMPACT_ATOMS: atom_id res chain seq x y z
N MET A 1 -23.41 -8.98 47.29
CA MET A 1 -22.90 -9.91 46.25
C MET A 1 -22.80 -9.14 44.94
N ASP A 2 -21.98 -8.09 45.00
CA ASP A 2 -20.88 -7.73 44.11
C ASP A 2 -21.10 -7.75 42.60
N SER A 3 -21.26 -6.53 42.10
CA SER A 3 -20.95 -6.05 40.75
C SER A 3 -19.73 -6.75 40.15
N LYS A 4 -19.83 -7.10 38.86
CA LYS A 4 -18.70 -7.01 37.94
C LYS A 4 -19.18 -6.43 36.63
N ASP A 5 -19.05 -5.12 36.52
CA ASP A 5 -19.05 -4.40 35.26
C ASP A 5 -18.00 -5.03 34.34
N VAL A 6 -18.44 -5.53 33.20
CA VAL A 6 -17.55 -5.99 32.14
C VAL A 6 -17.00 -4.74 31.46
N GLN A 7 -15.83 -4.31 31.91
CA GLN A 7 -15.03 -3.29 31.25
C GLN A 7 -14.57 -3.86 29.90
N THR A 8 -15.31 -3.58 28.83
CA THR A 8 -14.79 -3.73 27.47
C THR A 8 -13.73 -2.65 27.27
N ASP A 9 -12.46 -3.02 27.43
CA ASP A 9 -11.34 -2.18 27.03
C ASP A 9 -11.39 -2.03 25.50
N ALA A 10 -11.89 -0.88 25.05
CA ALA A 10 -11.71 -0.45 23.68
C ALA A 10 -10.21 -0.26 23.46
N VAL A 11 -9.61 -1.11 22.62
CA VAL A 11 -8.21 -0.95 22.25
C VAL A 11 -8.14 0.35 21.43
N GLU A 12 -7.65 1.43 22.04
CA GLU A 12 -7.31 2.63 21.29
C GLU A 12 -6.20 2.25 20.32
N LEU A 13 -6.53 2.18 19.03
CA LEU A 13 -5.57 1.89 17.98
C LEU A 13 -4.69 3.14 17.83
N GLU A 14 -3.52 3.12 18.46
CA GLU A 14 -2.50 4.12 18.17
C GLU A 14 -2.14 4.05 16.67
N PRO A 15 -1.99 5.21 16.00
CA PRO A 15 -1.62 5.24 14.60
C PRO A 15 -0.24 4.60 14.42
N VAL A 16 -0.18 3.55 13.59
CA VAL A 16 1.08 2.89 13.24
C VAL A 16 1.82 3.77 12.23
N GLU A 17 3.02 4.23 12.59
CA GLU A 17 3.91 4.88 11.65
C GLU A 17 4.49 3.84 10.68
N ILE A 18 4.33 4.10 9.38
CA ILE A 18 4.85 3.25 8.32
C ILE A 18 6.07 3.95 7.74
N GLU A 19 7.23 3.28 7.79
CA GLU A 19 8.41 3.76 7.09
C GLU A 19 8.15 3.76 5.57
N ILE A 20 8.42 4.89 4.93
CA ILE A 20 8.31 5.03 3.47
C ILE A 20 9.68 4.75 2.86
N ASP A 21 10.00 3.47 2.68
CA ASP A 21 11.26 2.96 2.12
C ASP A 21 11.12 2.41 0.69
N GLY A 22 9.92 2.53 0.11
CA GLY A 22 9.57 1.96 -1.19
C GLY A 22 9.04 0.52 -1.10
N VAL A 23 8.79 -0.02 0.09
CA VAL A 23 8.17 -1.33 0.29
C VAL A 23 6.87 -1.20 1.08
N LEU A 24 5.76 -1.57 0.45
CA LEU A 24 4.43 -1.58 1.07
C LEU A 24 3.94 -3.01 1.25
N ASP A 25 3.77 -3.47 2.50
CA ASP A 25 3.14 -4.76 2.80
C ASP A 25 1.64 -4.60 3.12
N LEU A 26 0.79 -5.12 2.23
CA LEU A 26 -0.65 -5.04 2.34
C LEU A 26 -1.30 -6.17 3.14
N HIS A 27 -0.54 -7.14 3.67
CA HIS A 27 -1.11 -8.20 4.52
C HIS A 27 -1.74 -7.66 5.82
N GLN A 28 -1.28 -6.49 6.27
CA GLN A 28 -1.81 -5.82 7.46
C GLN A 28 -3.08 -5.01 7.18
N PHE A 29 -3.46 -4.86 5.92
CA PHE A 29 -4.57 -4.01 5.50
C PHE A 29 -5.75 -4.84 5.02
N SER A 30 -6.95 -4.33 5.30
CA SER A 30 -8.15 -4.93 4.76
C SER A 30 -8.27 -4.63 3.25
N PRO A 31 -8.86 -5.53 2.43
CA PRO A 31 -9.01 -5.29 1.00
C PRO A 31 -9.76 -4.00 0.63
N ARG A 32 -10.64 -3.49 1.50
CA ARG A 32 -11.37 -2.24 1.26
C ARG A 32 -10.46 -1.00 1.36
N ASP A 33 -9.41 -1.07 2.18
CA ASP A 33 -8.49 0.04 2.42
C ASP A 33 -7.33 0.03 1.41
N THR A 34 -7.09 -1.10 0.73
CA THR A 34 -5.98 -1.30 -0.22
C THR A 34 -5.89 -0.19 -1.27
N LYS A 35 -7.03 0.29 -1.79
CA LYS A 35 -7.03 1.33 -2.82
C LYS A 35 -6.38 2.62 -2.29
N ASP A 36 -6.85 3.07 -1.14
CA ASP A 36 -6.48 4.37 -0.59
C ASP A 36 -5.05 4.33 -0.04
N VAL A 37 -4.69 3.24 0.66
CA VAL A 37 -3.33 3.01 1.17
C VAL A 37 -2.30 2.99 0.05
N VAL A 38 -2.59 2.30 -1.06
CA VAL A 38 -1.67 2.26 -2.21
C VAL A 38 -1.50 3.65 -2.83
N SER A 39 -2.60 4.41 -3.02
CA SER A 39 -2.50 5.75 -3.60
C SER A 39 -1.64 6.66 -2.74
N VAL A 40 -1.96 6.75 -1.44
CA VAL A 40 -1.23 7.59 -0.48
C VAL A 40 0.24 7.19 -0.43
N TYR A 41 0.54 5.89 -0.38
CA TYR A 41 1.93 5.43 -0.31
C TYR A 41 2.74 5.78 -1.56
N LEU A 42 2.14 5.74 -2.76
CA LEU A 42 2.83 6.15 -3.99
C LEU A 42 3.08 7.65 -4.03
N ASP A 43 2.13 8.46 -3.54
CA ASP A 43 2.29 9.91 -3.42
C ASP A 43 3.41 10.27 -2.43
N GLU A 44 3.48 9.58 -1.28
CA GLU A 44 4.57 9.75 -0.30
C GLU A 44 5.92 9.31 -0.86
N CYS A 45 5.99 8.17 -1.57
CA CYS A 45 7.19 7.73 -2.26
C CYS A 45 7.68 8.80 -3.26
N LEU A 46 6.76 9.35 -4.06
CA LEU A 46 7.06 10.40 -5.02
C LEU A 46 7.56 11.68 -4.33
N ALA A 47 6.92 12.08 -3.22
CA ALA A 47 7.31 13.24 -2.42
C ALA A 47 8.72 13.09 -1.82
N LEU A 48 9.10 11.87 -1.47
CA LEU A 48 10.44 11.51 -0.95
C LEU A 48 11.48 11.24 -2.05
N GLY A 49 11.08 11.19 -3.32
CA GLY A 49 11.98 10.92 -4.44
C GLY A 49 12.31 9.44 -4.64
N ILE A 50 11.45 8.55 -4.14
CA ILE A 50 11.54 7.10 -4.34
C ILE A 50 10.85 6.76 -5.66
N ASP A 51 11.62 6.31 -6.65
CA ASP A 51 11.13 6.03 -8.00
C ASP A 51 10.71 4.56 -8.22
N THR A 52 11.03 3.68 -7.27
CA THR A 52 10.82 2.24 -7.38
C THR A 52 10.11 1.75 -6.14
N VAL A 53 8.90 1.24 -6.32
CA VAL A 53 8.04 0.78 -5.21
C VAL A 53 7.70 -0.70 -5.39
N ARG A 54 7.78 -1.47 -4.31
CA ARG A 54 7.37 -2.87 -4.26
C ARG A 54 6.18 -3.04 -3.32
N ILE A 55 5.04 -3.38 -3.90
CA ILE A 55 3.78 -3.59 -3.19
C ILE A 55 3.56 -5.09 -3.00
N ILE A 56 3.62 -5.57 -1.76
CA ILE A 56 3.42 -6.96 -1.37
C ILE A 56 1.93 -7.12 -1.03
N HIS A 57 1.16 -7.78 -1.88
CA HIS A 57 -0.29 -8.00 -1.68
C HIS A 57 -0.66 -9.46 -1.42
N GLY A 58 0.36 -10.31 -1.29
CA GLY A 58 0.19 -11.75 -1.17
C GLY A 58 -0.33 -12.41 -2.44
N LYS A 59 -0.35 -13.74 -2.41
CA LYS A 59 -0.82 -14.58 -3.52
C LYS A 59 -2.34 -14.73 -3.46
N GLY A 60 -2.86 -15.31 -2.37
CA GLY A 60 -4.31 -15.43 -2.12
C GLY A 60 -5.14 -15.84 -3.34
N VAL A 61 -6.39 -15.35 -3.42
CA VAL A 61 -7.24 -15.46 -4.62
C VAL A 61 -7.14 -14.21 -5.54
N GLY A 62 -6.15 -13.35 -5.28
CA GLY A 62 -5.83 -12.18 -6.10
C GLY A 62 -6.73 -10.95 -5.94
N VAL A 63 -7.50 -10.81 -4.85
CA VAL A 63 -8.34 -9.60 -4.63
C VAL A 63 -7.49 -8.34 -4.55
N GLN A 64 -6.54 -8.29 -3.61
CA GLN A 64 -5.70 -7.11 -3.42
C GLN A 64 -4.84 -6.82 -4.65
N ARG A 65 -4.27 -7.86 -5.31
CA ARG A 65 -3.57 -7.70 -6.60
C ARG A 65 -4.40 -6.97 -7.64
N ARG A 66 -5.68 -7.35 -7.81
CA ARG A 66 -6.59 -6.67 -8.76
C ARG A 66 -6.84 -5.21 -8.39
N ILE A 67 -6.97 -4.91 -7.09
CA ILE A 67 -7.15 -3.54 -6.60
C ILE A 67 -5.88 -2.72 -6.86
N VAL A 68 -4.71 -3.23 -6.47
CA VAL A 68 -3.39 -2.63 -6.73
C VAL A 68 -3.26 -2.30 -8.22
N HIS A 69 -3.41 -3.29 -9.10
CA HIS A 69 -3.28 -3.07 -10.56
C HIS A 69 -4.30 -2.05 -11.09
N SER A 70 -5.50 -1.97 -10.50
CA SER A 70 -6.51 -0.97 -10.87
C SER A 70 -6.13 0.46 -10.45
N VAL A 71 -5.44 0.62 -9.31
CA VAL A 71 -4.89 1.91 -8.86
C VAL A 71 -3.73 2.31 -9.76
N LEU A 72 -2.77 1.41 -9.96
CA LEU A 72 -1.55 1.68 -10.75
C LEU A 72 -1.85 2.12 -12.18
N LYS A 73 -2.84 1.51 -12.84
CA LYS A 73 -3.27 1.89 -14.21
C LYS A 73 -3.80 3.32 -14.32
N ARG A 74 -4.21 3.95 -13.23
CA ARG A 74 -4.85 5.27 -13.20
C ARG A 74 -3.97 6.33 -12.54
N HIS A 75 -2.90 5.92 -11.87
CA HIS A 75 -2.06 6.82 -11.12
C HIS A 75 -1.16 7.62 -12.08
N PRO A 76 -1.22 8.97 -12.08
CA PRO A 76 -0.56 9.79 -13.10
C PRO A 76 0.97 9.67 -13.07
N ALA A 77 1.55 9.38 -11.90
CA ALA A 77 2.99 9.21 -11.73
C ALA A 77 3.52 7.81 -12.06
N VAL A 78 2.67 6.82 -12.38
CA VAL A 78 3.14 5.47 -12.70
C VAL A 78 3.57 5.38 -14.16
N ILE A 79 4.83 5.04 -14.39
CA ILE A 79 5.40 4.81 -15.74
C ILE A 79 5.04 3.39 -16.21
N ASP A 80 5.33 2.40 -15.38
CA ASP A 80 5.07 0.99 -15.65
C ASP A 80 4.99 0.20 -14.34
N PHE A 81 4.39 -1.00 -14.41
CA PHE A 81 4.38 -1.95 -13.31
C PHE A 81 4.30 -3.40 -13.79
N LYS A 82 4.89 -4.31 -13.03
CA LYS A 82 4.88 -5.74 -13.30
C LYS A 82 4.82 -6.56 -12.03
N ASP A 83 4.41 -7.81 -12.15
CA ASP A 83 4.62 -8.77 -11.05
C ASP A 83 6.14 -8.84 -10.74
N ALA A 84 6.49 -8.98 -9.46
CA ALA A 84 7.88 -9.07 -9.04
C ALA A 84 8.54 -10.36 -9.56
N ASP A 85 9.87 -10.37 -9.58
CA ASP A 85 10.61 -11.59 -9.87
C ASP A 85 10.30 -12.68 -8.83
N SER A 86 10.48 -13.95 -9.20
CA SER A 86 10.13 -15.11 -8.35
C SER A 86 10.78 -15.07 -6.96
N TRP A 87 12.01 -14.57 -6.87
CA TRP A 87 12.77 -14.41 -5.62
C TRP A 87 12.34 -13.19 -4.78
N ALA A 88 11.66 -12.22 -5.40
CA ALA A 88 11.18 -10.98 -4.77
C ALA A 88 9.67 -10.99 -4.46
N GLY A 89 9.03 -12.16 -4.53
CA GLY A 89 7.60 -12.36 -4.22
C GLY A 89 6.78 -12.91 -5.38
N GLY A 90 7.32 -12.92 -6.61
CA GLY A 90 6.60 -13.38 -7.80
C GLY A 90 5.30 -12.59 -8.01
N TRP A 91 4.26 -13.29 -8.47
CA TRP A 91 2.90 -12.75 -8.58
C TRP A 91 2.25 -12.36 -7.24
N GLY A 92 2.90 -12.58 -6.10
CA GLY A 92 2.47 -12.11 -4.79
C GLY A 92 2.89 -10.66 -4.47
N ALA A 93 3.69 -10.04 -5.34
CA ALA A 93 4.09 -8.65 -5.24
C ALA A 93 4.10 -7.98 -6.61
N THR A 94 3.92 -6.67 -6.63
CA THR A 94 4.01 -5.84 -7.83
C THR A 94 5.13 -4.83 -7.66
N VAL A 95 6.03 -4.72 -8.64
CA VAL A 95 7.07 -3.69 -8.72
C VAL A 95 6.55 -2.57 -9.63
N VAL A 96 6.69 -1.33 -9.19
CA VAL A 96 6.16 -0.12 -9.81
C VAL A 96 7.32 0.84 -10.04
N SER A 97 7.35 1.46 -11.22
CA SER A 97 8.25 2.57 -11.53
C SER A 97 7.47 3.89 -11.58
N LEU A 98 7.95 4.89 -10.85
CA LEU A 98 7.36 6.22 -10.74
C LEU A 98 8.17 7.26 -11.53
N ASP A 99 7.46 8.22 -12.12
CA ASP A 99 8.05 9.40 -12.76
C ASP A 99 8.30 10.50 -11.72
N LEU A 100 9.55 10.65 -11.29
CA LEU A 100 9.94 11.70 -10.33
C LEU A 100 9.72 13.13 -10.86
N SER A 101 9.51 13.32 -12.16
CA SER A 101 9.13 14.64 -12.69
C SER A 101 7.72 15.07 -12.26
N GLN A 102 6.88 14.12 -11.82
CA GLN A 102 5.56 14.39 -11.24
C GLN A 102 5.63 14.84 -9.77
N ARG A 103 6.82 14.89 -9.16
CA ARG A 103 7.00 15.34 -7.77
C ARG A 103 6.57 16.81 -7.62
N GLY A 104 5.71 17.07 -6.62
CA GLY A 104 5.18 18.41 -6.33
C GLY A 104 4.08 18.88 -7.30
N VAL A 105 3.67 18.02 -8.23
CA VAL A 105 2.49 18.24 -9.07
C VAL A 105 1.30 17.63 -8.31
N ASN A 106 0.60 18.44 -7.51
CA ASN A 106 -0.61 17.97 -6.82
C ASN A 106 -1.63 17.48 -7.86
N PRO A 107 -2.06 16.21 -7.84
CA PRO A 107 -3.27 15.83 -8.54
C PRO A 107 -4.45 16.52 -7.81
N VAL A 108 -5.14 17.39 -8.55
CA VAL A 108 -6.36 18.07 -8.09
C VAL A 108 -7.50 17.08 -7.83
#